data_AF-A0AAE0C9P9-F1
#
_entry.id   AF-A0AAE0C9P9-F1
#
_cell.length_a   1.000
_cell.length_b   1.000
_cell.length_c   1.000
_cell.angle_alpha   90.00
_cell.angle_beta   90.00
_cell.angle_gamma   90.00
#
_symmetry.space_group_name_H-M   'P 1'
#
loop_
_entity.id
_entity.type
_entity.pdbx_description
1 polymer ?
#
loop_
_entity_poly.entity_id
_entity_poly.type
_entity_poly.pdbx_seq_one_letter_code
_entity_poly.pdbx_strand_id
1 'polypeptide(L)'
;MRAAVVGTAGEPAMLRPVTFPKQGARFFQSAGKRTPQPKQVIFCKSAKNADASSPRKDDVFKIEDGVKNLIRNNVSSFRSRSDKGYSQKHRVQIKLTEKALDKAADKAKRDFVYEQTLQQLQIELVHLQEYIKREGLKVIVIFEGRDAAGKGGVISRISSAMSPRVCRICALSAPSDVEKSQWYFQRYVKHLPAAGEMVLFDRSWYNRAGVERVMGFCSDDEYEEFMRSVPLFEEMLVNSGTVVLKYWFSVSSEEQEVRFKGRLGRSWKRWKLSPMDLFARSKWSEYSAARDDMLSRTATKISPWWVVPADCKKSARLNCISHLLAQIDYNVSEYDKIVLPELDSALETEQRANETERRDTKMIPVIYNFDEEGNHTWDESIDAADS
;
A
#
# COMPACT_ATOMS: atom_id res chain seq x y z
N MET A 1 -72.30 16.74 30.59
CA MET A 1 -71.46 16.47 29.39
C MET A 1 -70.85 15.08 29.53
N ARG A 2 -70.62 14.43 28.38
CA ARG A 2 -70.50 12.98 28.16
C ARG A 2 -69.39 12.24 28.93
N ALA A 3 -69.79 11.04 29.35
CA ALA A 3 -69.12 9.72 29.33
C ALA A 3 -67.81 9.45 30.09
N ALA A 4 -67.92 8.44 30.94
CA ALA A 4 -66.87 7.64 31.58
C ALA A 4 -66.11 6.74 30.59
N VAL A 5 -64.97 6.17 31.02
CA VAL A 5 -64.75 4.71 31.21
C VAL A 5 -63.29 4.45 31.61
N VAL A 6 -63.16 3.47 32.51
CA VAL A 6 -61.99 2.89 33.18
C VAL A 6 -61.34 1.78 32.33
N GLY A 7 -60.03 1.54 32.52
CA GLY A 7 -59.35 0.27 32.19
C GLY A 7 -58.56 0.32 30.87
N THR A 8 -57.44 -0.38 30.66
CA THR A 8 -56.73 -1.43 31.39
C THR A 8 -55.31 -1.54 30.81
N ALA A 9 -54.40 -2.15 31.56
CA ALA A 9 -53.06 -2.53 31.14
C ALA A 9 -53.03 -3.28 29.79
N GLY A 10 -52.05 -2.94 28.94
CA GLY A 10 -51.66 -3.68 27.75
C GLY A 10 -50.20 -4.09 27.87
N GLU A 11 -49.95 -5.39 27.67
CA GLU A 11 -48.70 -6.12 27.81
C GLU A 11 -47.54 -5.56 26.95
N PRO A 12 -46.27 -5.75 27.37
CA PRO A 12 -45.13 -5.50 26.51
C PRO A 12 -45.00 -6.61 25.46
N ALA A 13 -44.99 -6.24 24.18
CA ALA A 13 -44.83 -7.16 23.07
C ALA A 13 -43.50 -7.94 23.17
N MET A 14 -43.61 -9.27 23.31
CA MET A 14 -42.49 -10.20 23.19
C MET A 14 -41.85 -10.07 21.80
N LEU A 15 -40.57 -9.70 21.77
CA LEU A 15 -39.72 -9.86 20.60
C LEU A 15 -39.55 -11.35 20.32
N ARG A 16 -40.03 -11.80 19.14
CA ARG A 16 -39.80 -13.17 18.67
C ARG A 16 -38.31 -13.39 18.38
N PRO A 17 -37.74 -14.56 18.73
CA PRO A 17 -36.36 -14.87 18.37
C PRO A 17 -36.24 -15.04 16.84
N VAL A 18 -35.35 -14.27 16.24
CA VAL A 18 -34.95 -14.45 14.84
C VAL A 18 -34.06 -15.69 14.77
N THR A 19 -34.58 -16.77 14.21
CA THR A 19 -33.83 -17.98 13.90
C THR A 19 -32.97 -17.75 12.66
N PHE A 20 -31.65 -17.72 12.83
CA PHE A 20 -30.70 -17.77 11.71
C PHE A 20 -30.59 -19.21 11.18
N PRO A 21 -30.60 -19.43 9.85
CA PRO A 21 -30.34 -20.75 9.30
C PRO A 21 -28.91 -21.18 9.61
N LYS A 22 -28.77 -22.26 10.37
CA LYS A 22 -27.49 -22.98 10.54
C LYS A 22 -27.12 -23.62 9.20
N GLN A 23 -26.22 -22.99 8.45
CA GLN A 23 -25.49 -23.68 7.39
C GLN A 23 -24.01 -23.77 7.77
N GLY A 24 -23.64 -24.97 8.26
CA GLY A 24 -22.44 -25.66 7.80
C GLY A 24 -21.06 -25.08 8.11
N ALA A 25 -20.78 -24.68 9.35
CA ALA A 25 -19.38 -24.65 9.81
C ALA A 25 -18.85 -26.10 9.88
N ARG A 26 -18.16 -26.56 8.83
CA ARG A 26 -17.43 -27.83 8.88
C ARG A 26 -16.17 -27.65 9.72
N PHE A 27 -16.14 -28.38 10.83
CA PHE A 27 -15.05 -28.58 11.76
C PHE A 27 -13.75 -29.02 11.06
N PHE A 28 -12.63 -28.42 11.47
CA PHE A 28 -11.28 -28.97 11.29
C PHE A 28 -10.85 -29.73 12.57
N GLN A 29 -10.99 -31.06 12.54
CA GLN A 29 -10.22 -32.05 13.32
C GLN A 29 -10.09 -33.27 12.39
N SER A 30 -8.99 -33.98 12.17
CA SER A 30 -7.68 -34.11 12.82
C SER A 30 -6.70 -34.73 11.80
N ALA A 31 -5.39 -34.58 12.01
CA ALA A 31 -4.37 -35.65 11.93
C ALA A 31 -2.97 -35.01 11.84
N GLY A 32 -2.09 -35.37 12.77
CA GLY A 32 -0.72 -34.88 12.79
C GLY A 32 0.10 -35.35 11.59
N LYS A 33 0.95 -34.45 11.07
CA LYS A 33 2.34 -34.69 10.65
C LYS A 33 2.93 -33.44 10.00
N ARG A 34 4.12 -33.07 10.50
CA ARG A 34 5.19 -32.22 9.91
C ARG A 34 4.86 -30.74 9.69
N THR A 35 5.65 -29.89 10.36
CA THR A 35 5.89 -28.48 9.99
C THR A 35 6.21 -28.38 8.50
N PRO A 36 5.48 -27.56 7.71
CA PRO A 36 5.85 -27.33 6.33
C PRO A 36 7.06 -26.39 6.28
N GLN A 37 8.20 -26.92 5.84
CA GLN A 37 9.28 -26.11 5.26
C GLN A 37 8.68 -25.19 4.18
N PRO A 38 9.18 -23.96 3.99
CA PRO A 38 8.67 -23.06 2.96
C PRO A 38 8.87 -23.72 1.60
N LYS A 39 7.77 -24.19 1.01
CA LYS A 39 7.78 -24.62 -0.39
C LYS A 39 8.11 -23.39 -1.22
N GLN A 40 9.14 -23.50 -2.05
CA GLN A 40 9.36 -22.56 -3.14
C GLN A 40 8.03 -22.31 -3.84
N VAL A 41 7.74 -21.04 -4.11
CA VAL A 41 6.57 -20.62 -4.87
C VAL A 41 6.64 -21.31 -6.23
N ILE A 42 5.91 -22.41 -6.37
CA ILE A 42 5.64 -23.04 -7.65
C ILE A 42 4.35 -22.37 -8.14
N PHE A 43 4.47 -21.55 -9.19
CA PHE A 43 3.34 -21.01 -9.91
C PHE A 43 2.34 -22.14 -10.21
N CYS A 44 1.08 -21.93 -9.82
CA CYS A 44 -0.01 -22.87 -10.09
C CYS A 44 -0.14 -23.04 -11.62
N LYS A 45 0.24 -24.23 -12.12
CA LYS A 45 -0.08 -24.67 -13.48
C LYS A 45 -1.56 -25.04 -13.53
N SER A 46 -2.44 -24.05 -13.68
CA SER A 46 -3.79 -24.31 -14.19
C SER A 46 -4.40 -23.04 -14.79
N ALA A 47 -3.85 -22.63 -15.93
CA ALA A 47 -4.56 -21.86 -16.95
C ALA A 47 -4.03 -22.34 -18.30
N LYS A 48 -4.72 -23.31 -18.91
CA LYS A 48 -4.52 -23.56 -20.33
C LYS A 48 -5.13 -22.36 -21.04
N ASN A 49 -4.28 -21.58 -21.71
CA ASN A 49 -4.55 -20.38 -22.50
C ASN A 49 -4.72 -19.07 -21.72
N ALA A 50 -3.61 -18.52 -21.22
CA ALA A 50 -3.39 -17.07 -21.17
C ALA A 50 -1.86 -16.82 -21.22
N ASP A 51 -1.42 -16.00 -22.18
CA ASP A 51 -0.02 -15.60 -22.37
C ASP A 51 0.48 -14.81 -21.16
N ALA A 52 1.04 -15.53 -20.17
CA ALA A 52 1.81 -14.96 -19.07
C ALA A 52 3.23 -15.52 -19.13
N SER A 53 3.98 -15.18 -20.20
CA SER A 53 5.39 -15.51 -20.26
C SER A 53 6.20 -14.45 -19.52
N SER A 54 6.97 -14.87 -18.50
CA SER A 54 8.14 -14.11 -18.02
C SER A 54 8.94 -13.54 -19.20
N PRO A 55 9.51 -12.33 -19.09
CA PRO A 55 10.17 -11.67 -20.21
C PRO A 55 11.23 -12.60 -20.82
N ARG A 56 11.18 -12.80 -22.15
CA ARG A 56 12.14 -13.68 -22.84
C ARG A 56 13.53 -13.07 -22.71
N LYS A 57 14.58 -13.91 -22.63
CA LYS A 57 15.97 -13.42 -22.55
C LYS A 57 16.31 -12.41 -23.65
N ASP A 58 15.68 -12.55 -24.81
CA ASP A 58 15.89 -11.67 -25.97
C ASP A 58 15.27 -10.27 -25.79
N ASP A 59 14.14 -10.16 -25.10
CA ASP A 59 13.51 -8.86 -24.79
C ASP A 59 14.39 -8.07 -23.81
N VAL A 60 14.95 -8.78 -22.84
CA VAL A 60 15.85 -8.24 -21.83
C VAL A 60 17.19 -7.77 -22.42
N PHE A 61 17.66 -8.41 -23.50
CA PHE A 61 18.87 -8.01 -24.23
C PHE A 61 18.62 -6.78 -25.11
N LYS A 62 17.49 -6.73 -25.83
CA LYS A 62 17.08 -5.57 -26.65
C LYS A 62 16.89 -4.29 -25.83
N ILE A 63 16.43 -4.41 -24.58
CA ILE A 63 16.32 -3.27 -23.65
C ILE A 63 17.69 -2.69 -23.29
N GLU A 64 18.74 -3.52 -23.16
CA GLU A 64 20.06 -3.05 -22.75
C GLU A 64 20.71 -2.16 -23.81
N ASP A 65 20.72 -2.61 -25.06
CA ASP A 65 21.24 -1.84 -26.18
C ASP A 65 20.36 -0.62 -26.50
N GLY A 66 19.03 -0.77 -26.39
CA GLY A 66 18.07 0.32 -26.54
C GLY A 66 18.27 1.43 -25.51
N VAL A 67 18.48 1.09 -24.23
CA VAL A 67 18.75 2.06 -23.17
C VAL A 67 20.11 2.73 -23.34
N LYS A 68 21.16 1.98 -23.70
CA LYS A 68 22.48 2.56 -23.99
C LYS A 68 22.41 3.54 -25.15
N ASN A 69 21.69 3.21 -26.20
CA ASN A 69 21.47 4.09 -27.35
C ASN A 69 20.62 5.32 -27.00
N LEU A 70 19.56 5.17 -26.22
CA LEU A 70 18.74 6.29 -25.76
C LEU A 70 19.53 7.27 -24.87
N ILE A 71 20.38 6.75 -23.96
CA ILE A 71 21.25 7.59 -23.12
C ILE A 71 22.28 8.33 -23.98
N ARG A 72 22.91 7.64 -24.95
CA ARG A 72 23.84 8.29 -25.90
C ARG A 72 23.15 9.39 -26.70
N ASN A 73 21.96 9.09 -27.24
CA ASN A 73 21.16 10.00 -28.06
C ASN A 73 20.68 11.22 -27.27
N ASN A 74 20.28 11.05 -26.01
CA ASN A 74 19.86 12.15 -25.14
C ASN A 74 21.04 13.03 -24.72
N VAL A 75 22.23 12.46 -24.49
CA VAL A 75 23.42 13.27 -24.20
C VAL A 75 23.95 13.99 -25.45
N SER A 76 23.82 13.39 -26.64
CA SER A 76 24.14 14.08 -27.90
C SER A 76 23.12 15.15 -28.27
N SER A 77 21.82 14.94 -28.01
CA SER A 77 20.78 15.95 -28.28
C SER A 77 20.88 17.13 -27.31
N PHE A 78 21.32 16.90 -26.07
CA PHE A 78 21.65 17.97 -25.13
C PHE A 78 22.87 18.80 -25.57
N ARG A 79 23.80 18.19 -26.32
CA ARG A 79 24.96 18.90 -26.92
C ARG A 79 24.57 19.76 -28.11
N SER A 80 23.55 19.38 -28.90
CA SER A 80 23.11 20.14 -30.08
C SER A 80 22.09 21.23 -29.77
N ARG A 81 21.34 21.13 -28.66
CA ARG A 81 20.33 22.14 -28.27
C ARG A 81 20.88 23.42 -27.61
N SER A 82 22.18 23.49 -27.28
CA SER A 82 22.74 24.60 -26.48
C SER A 82 23.53 25.67 -27.26
N ASP A 83 23.45 25.72 -28.59
CA ASP A 83 24.27 26.64 -29.40
C ASP A 83 23.81 28.11 -29.43
N LYS A 84 22.86 28.49 -28.57
CA LYS A 84 22.48 29.90 -28.37
C LYS A 84 22.72 30.34 -26.92
N GLY A 85 23.92 30.85 -26.63
CA GLY A 85 24.11 31.90 -25.61
C GLY A 85 24.64 31.54 -24.21
N TYR A 86 25.05 30.30 -23.89
CA TYR A 86 25.56 29.99 -22.55
C TYR A 86 27.10 30.07 -22.41
N SER A 87 27.57 30.82 -21.39
CA SER A 87 29.00 31.00 -21.06
C SER A 87 29.73 29.67 -20.81
N GLN A 88 30.84 29.45 -21.51
CA GLN A 88 31.63 28.20 -21.47
C GLN A 88 32.20 27.84 -20.08
N LYS A 89 32.26 28.78 -19.12
CA LYS A 89 32.95 28.61 -17.84
C LYS A 89 32.31 27.62 -16.84
N HIS A 90 31.07 27.17 -17.07
CA HIS A 90 30.36 26.22 -16.19
C HIS A 90 29.90 24.93 -16.90
N ARG A 91 30.63 24.45 -17.93
CA ARG A 91 30.32 23.15 -18.54
C ARG A 91 30.76 22.00 -17.63
N VAL A 92 29.80 21.33 -16.98
CA VAL A 92 30.02 20.00 -16.40
C VAL A 92 30.28 19.02 -17.54
N GLN A 93 31.54 18.62 -17.75
CA GLN A 93 31.87 17.57 -18.72
C GLN A 93 31.35 16.23 -18.19
N ILE A 94 30.19 15.78 -18.67
CA ILE A 94 29.71 14.41 -18.43
C ILE A 94 30.54 13.47 -19.30
N LYS A 95 31.62 12.90 -18.74
CA LYS A 95 32.34 11.77 -19.35
C LYS A 95 31.52 10.50 -19.09
N LEU A 96 30.66 10.13 -20.05
CA LEU A 96 30.00 8.83 -20.09
C LEU A 96 31.04 7.75 -20.38
N THR A 97 31.58 7.12 -19.33
CA THR A 97 32.39 5.91 -19.49
C THR A 97 31.49 4.72 -19.85
N GLU A 98 31.99 3.75 -20.61
CA GLU A 98 31.22 2.53 -20.91
C GLU A 98 30.75 1.83 -19.64
N LYS A 99 31.60 1.77 -18.62
CA LYS A 99 31.25 1.25 -17.29
C LYS A 99 30.08 1.99 -16.62
N ALA A 100 29.94 3.30 -16.86
CA ALA A 100 28.79 4.07 -16.35
C ALA A 100 27.51 3.80 -17.17
N LEU A 101 27.65 3.59 -18.49
CA LEU A 101 26.55 3.21 -19.37
C LEU A 101 26.03 1.81 -19.06
N ASP A 102 26.92 0.83 -18.87
CA ASP A 102 26.56 -0.54 -18.48
C ASP A 102 25.83 -0.56 -17.14
N LYS A 103 26.34 0.16 -16.13
CA LYS A 103 25.66 0.31 -14.84
C LYS A 103 24.28 0.95 -14.96
N ALA A 104 24.12 1.92 -15.86
CA ALA A 104 22.84 2.58 -16.09
C ALA A 104 21.85 1.64 -16.80
N ALA A 105 22.31 0.87 -17.79
CA ALA A 105 21.51 -0.12 -18.51
C ALA A 105 21.07 -1.27 -17.59
N ASP A 106 21.99 -1.80 -16.78
CA ASP A 106 21.70 -2.79 -15.75
C ASP A 106 20.66 -2.31 -14.74
N LYS A 107 20.75 -1.03 -14.33
CA LYS A 107 19.78 -0.42 -13.44
C LYS A 107 18.42 -0.29 -14.12
N ALA A 108 18.37 0.19 -15.35
CA ALA A 108 17.13 0.32 -16.11
C ALA A 108 16.43 -1.03 -16.30
N LYS A 109 17.20 -2.08 -16.59
CA LYS A 109 16.72 -3.47 -16.69
C LYS A 109 16.14 -3.99 -15.37
N ARG A 110 16.82 -3.79 -14.25
CA ARG A 110 16.27 -4.12 -12.92
C ARG A 110 15.01 -3.32 -12.61
N ASP A 111 14.98 -2.06 -13.00
CA ASP A 111 13.84 -1.18 -12.79
C ASP A 111 12.64 -1.64 -13.61
N PHE A 112 12.84 -2.00 -14.88
CA PHE A 112 11.82 -2.56 -15.77
C PHE A 112 11.24 -3.87 -15.22
N VAL A 113 12.09 -4.83 -14.84
CA VAL A 113 11.63 -6.10 -14.25
C VAL A 113 10.80 -5.85 -13.00
N TYR A 114 11.24 -4.94 -12.13
CA TYR A 114 10.48 -4.57 -10.95
C TYR A 114 9.10 -4.00 -11.27
N GLU A 115 8.98 -3.07 -12.22
CA GLU A 115 7.67 -2.48 -12.56
C GLU A 115 6.74 -3.50 -13.21
N GLN A 116 7.27 -4.38 -14.07
CA GLN A 116 6.49 -5.47 -14.67
C GLN A 116 5.97 -6.46 -13.62
N THR A 117 6.83 -6.91 -12.71
CA THR A 117 6.41 -7.81 -11.62
C THR A 117 5.43 -7.12 -10.68
N LEU A 118 5.65 -5.84 -10.37
CA LEU A 118 4.72 -5.07 -9.53
C LEU A 118 3.34 -4.96 -10.20
N GLN A 119 3.29 -4.68 -11.50
CA GLN A 119 2.03 -4.60 -12.26
C GLN A 119 1.25 -5.91 -12.18
N GLN A 120 1.91 -7.06 -12.34
CA GLN A 120 1.28 -8.38 -12.19
C GLN A 120 0.71 -8.58 -10.78
N LEU A 121 1.48 -8.26 -9.74
CA LEU A 121 1.00 -8.35 -8.36
C LEU A 121 -0.16 -7.38 -8.07
N GLN A 122 -0.20 -6.22 -8.73
CA GLN A 122 -1.29 -5.27 -8.60
C GLN A 122 -2.58 -5.76 -9.27
N ILE A 123 -2.48 -6.51 -10.37
CA ILE A 123 -3.63 -7.22 -10.96
C ILE A 123 -4.17 -8.25 -9.97
N GLU A 124 -3.29 -9.02 -9.33
CA GLU A 124 -3.71 -9.99 -8.31
C GLU A 124 -4.36 -9.31 -7.08
N LEU A 125 -3.90 -8.13 -6.68
CA LEU A 125 -4.56 -7.33 -5.65
C LEU A 125 -5.97 -6.88 -6.06
N VAL A 126 -6.20 -6.64 -7.35
CA VAL A 126 -7.54 -6.34 -7.90
C VAL A 126 -8.45 -7.58 -7.78
N HIS A 127 -7.94 -8.78 -8.04
CA HIS A 127 -8.70 -10.01 -7.83
C HIS A 127 -8.99 -10.25 -6.34
N LEU A 128 -8.00 -10.01 -5.48
CA LEU A 128 -8.16 -10.14 -4.04
C LEU A 128 -9.23 -9.19 -3.48
N GLN A 129 -9.28 -7.92 -3.91
CA GLN A 129 -10.30 -6.99 -3.40
C GLN A 129 -11.73 -7.43 -3.75
N GLU A 130 -11.95 -7.94 -4.96
CA GLU A 130 -13.29 -8.39 -5.37
C GLU A 130 -13.68 -9.63 -4.59
N TYR A 131 -12.73 -10.53 -4.33
CA TYR A 131 -12.94 -11.67 -3.45
C TYR A 131 -13.29 -11.25 -2.02
N ILE A 132 -12.52 -10.32 -1.43
CA ILE A 132 -12.78 -9.76 -0.09
C ILE A 132 -14.21 -9.22 -0.02
N LYS A 133 -14.62 -8.41 -1.01
CA LYS A 133 -15.94 -7.81 -1.08
C LYS A 133 -17.05 -8.85 -1.24
N ARG A 134 -16.88 -9.82 -2.15
CA ARG A 134 -17.89 -10.85 -2.45
C ARG A 134 -18.13 -11.79 -1.27
N GLU A 135 -17.05 -12.28 -0.66
CA GLU A 135 -17.13 -13.22 0.47
C GLU A 135 -17.34 -12.51 1.82
N GLY A 136 -17.35 -11.17 1.83
CA GLY A 136 -17.54 -10.38 3.04
C GLY A 136 -16.38 -10.52 4.05
N LEU A 137 -15.16 -10.75 3.57
CA LEU A 137 -13.99 -10.91 4.45
C LEU A 137 -13.68 -9.62 5.20
N LYS A 138 -13.19 -9.77 6.44
CA LYS A 138 -12.64 -8.68 7.25
C LYS A 138 -11.13 -8.84 7.29
N VAL A 139 -10.37 -7.92 6.69
CA VAL A 139 -8.91 -8.07 6.59
C VAL A 139 -8.19 -6.90 7.26
N ILE A 140 -7.28 -7.22 8.17
CA ILE A 140 -6.38 -6.28 8.83
C ILE A 140 -4.95 -6.61 8.43
N VAL A 141 -4.21 -5.61 7.95
CA VAL A 141 -2.77 -5.74 7.70
C VAL A 141 -2.02 -4.67 8.46
N ILE A 142 -1.17 -5.10 9.39
CA ILE A 142 -0.37 -4.26 10.26
C ILE A 142 1.03 -4.14 9.67
N PHE A 143 1.46 -2.89 9.46
CA PHE A 143 2.81 -2.57 9.02
C PHE A 143 3.57 -1.92 10.18
N GLU A 144 4.47 -2.67 10.80
CA GLU A 144 5.41 -2.19 11.81
C GLU A 144 6.86 -2.29 11.33
N GLY A 145 7.76 -1.64 12.06
CA GLY A 145 9.18 -1.63 11.74
C GLY A 145 9.80 -0.25 11.94
N ARG A 146 11.13 -0.20 11.85
CA ARG A 146 11.91 1.00 12.13
C ARG A 146 11.53 2.20 11.26
N ASP A 147 11.90 3.38 11.72
CA ASP A 147 11.80 4.58 10.91
C ASP A 147 12.66 4.46 9.66
N ALA A 148 12.12 4.97 8.57
CA ALA A 148 12.65 4.81 7.23
C ALA A 148 12.76 3.38 6.68
N ALA A 149 12.22 2.35 7.34
CA ALA A 149 12.25 0.97 6.83
C ALA A 149 11.47 0.77 5.52
N GLY A 150 10.48 1.61 5.22
CA GLY A 150 9.81 1.64 3.91
C GLY A 150 8.33 1.25 3.90
N LYS A 151 7.70 1.13 5.08
CA LYS A 151 6.29 0.78 5.30
C LYS A 151 5.31 1.50 4.37
N GLY A 152 5.24 2.83 4.46
CA GLY A 152 4.35 3.64 3.61
C GLY A 152 4.60 3.48 2.10
N GLY A 153 5.81 3.06 1.69
CA GLY A 153 6.10 2.77 0.29
C GLY A 153 5.52 1.44 -0.20
N VAL A 154 5.30 0.47 0.69
CA VAL A 154 4.56 -0.78 0.38
C VAL A 154 3.06 -0.52 0.43
N ILE A 155 2.59 0.13 1.50
CA ILE A 155 1.18 0.51 1.66
C ILE A 155 0.68 1.27 0.43
N SER A 156 1.44 2.27 -0.02
CA SER A 156 1.09 3.05 -1.23
C SER A 156 0.99 2.20 -2.49
N ARG A 157 1.76 1.10 -2.63
CA ARG A 157 1.69 0.23 -3.81
C ARG A 157 0.55 -0.77 -3.76
N ILE A 158 0.15 -1.18 -2.56
CA ILE A 158 -1.05 -1.98 -2.34
C ILE A 158 -2.27 -1.10 -2.61
N SER A 159 -2.39 0.03 -1.90
CA SER A 159 -3.57 0.89 -1.97
C SER A 159 -3.77 1.52 -3.34
N SER A 160 -2.70 1.79 -4.11
CA SER A 160 -2.84 2.36 -5.45
C SER A 160 -3.49 1.42 -6.47
N ALA A 161 -3.49 0.12 -6.20
CA ALA A 161 -4.10 -0.89 -7.08
C ALA A 161 -5.55 -1.22 -6.70
N MET A 162 -5.96 -0.85 -5.49
CA MET A 162 -7.25 -1.26 -4.91
C MET A 162 -8.21 -0.08 -4.82
N SER A 163 -9.50 -0.36 -4.86
CA SER A 163 -10.55 0.63 -4.65
C SER A 163 -10.52 1.17 -3.22
N PRO A 164 -10.61 2.50 -3.01
CA PRO A 164 -10.65 3.08 -1.67
C PRO A 164 -11.92 2.70 -0.89
N ARG A 165 -12.94 2.13 -1.56
CA ARG A 165 -14.16 1.61 -0.94
C ARG A 165 -13.97 0.25 -0.27
N VAL A 166 -12.93 -0.49 -0.68
CA VAL A 166 -12.61 -1.82 -0.13
C VAL A 166 -11.35 -1.73 0.73
N CYS A 167 -10.33 -1.00 0.27
CA CYS A 167 -9.05 -0.89 0.95
C CYS A 167 -8.83 0.53 1.47
N ARG A 168 -8.73 0.67 2.80
CA ARG A 168 -8.45 1.96 3.46
C ARG A 168 -7.19 1.90 4.30
N ILE A 169 -6.53 3.06 4.41
CA ILE A 169 -5.32 3.24 5.21
C ILE A 169 -5.70 3.85 6.55
N CYS A 170 -5.29 3.21 7.65
CA CYS A 170 -5.34 3.78 8.99
C CYS A 170 -3.94 4.25 9.38
N ALA A 171 -3.74 5.58 9.45
CA ALA A 171 -2.50 6.21 9.86
C ALA A 171 -2.81 7.25 10.95
N LEU A 172 -2.88 6.80 12.21
CA LEU A 172 -3.26 7.66 13.32
C LEU A 172 -2.10 8.56 13.76
N SER A 173 -2.42 9.80 14.13
CA SER A 173 -1.50 10.70 14.83
C SER A 173 -1.30 10.29 16.29
N ALA A 174 -0.42 11.02 16.99
CA ALA A 174 -0.27 10.90 18.44
C ALA A 174 -1.64 11.02 19.14
N PRO A 175 -1.89 10.25 20.22
CA PRO A 175 -3.17 10.28 20.92
C PRO A 175 -3.42 11.65 21.54
N SER A 176 -4.66 12.13 21.42
CA SER A 176 -5.17 13.29 22.17
C SER A 176 -5.25 12.98 23.66
N ASP A 177 -5.40 14.01 24.51
CA ASP A 177 -5.48 13.81 25.96
C ASP A 177 -6.70 12.98 26.38
N VAL A 178 -7.78 13.06 25.60
CA VAL A 178 -8.96 12.19 25.77
C VAL A 178 -8.66 10.74 25.37
N GLU A 179 -7.92 10.52 24.28
CA GLU A 179 -7.54 9.15 23.88
C GLU A 179 -6.52 8.52 24.83
N LYS A 180 -5.68 9.33 25.51
CA LYS A 180 -4.75 8.84 26.54
C LYS A 180 -5.47 8.36 27.81
N SER A 181 -6.65 8.90 28.12
CA SER A 181 -7.44 8.47 29.29
C SER A 181 -8.42 7.33 28.97
N GLN A 182 -8.52 6.93 27.70
CA GLN A 182 -9.34 5.81 27.25
C GLN A 182 -8.59 4.47 27.39
N TRP A 183 -9.33 3.39 27.22
CA TRP A 183 -8.71 2.09 27.00
C TRP A 183 -7.85 2.15 25.72
N TYR A 184 -6.59 1.71 25.80
CA TYR A 184 -5.58 1.92 24.75
C TYR A 184 -6.05 1.46 23.35
N PHE A 185 -6.73 0.31 23.26
CA PHE A 185 -7.21 -0.23 21.99
C PHE A 185 -8.44 0.51 21.43
N GLN A 186 -9.16 1.30 22.24
CA GLN A 186 -10.44 1.91 21.88
C GLN A 186 -10.35 2.79 20.63
N ARG A 187 -9.27 3.56 20.48
CA ARG A 187 -9.07 4.40 19.29
C ARG A 187 -8.86 3.57 18.02
N TYR A 188 -8.20 2.42 18.13
CA TYR A 188 -7.92 1.53 16.99
C TYR A 188 -9.16 0.73 16.60
N VAL A 189 -9.98 0.32 17.57
CA VAL A 189 -11.22 -0.44 17.36
C VAL A 189 -12.18 0.29 16.40
N LYS A 190 -12.23 1.63 16.47
CA LYS A 190 -13.02 2.46 15.55
C LYS A 190 -12.64 2.31 14.08
N HIS A 191 -11.45 1.78 13.80
CA HIS A 191 -10.91 1.62 12.46
C HIS A 191 -10.81 0.15 12.02
N LEU A 192 -11.43 -0.80 12.74
CA LEU A 192 -11.46 -2.20 12.30
C LEU A 192 -12.37 -2.37 11.06
N PRO A 193 -12.06 -3.31 10.15
CA PRO A 193 -12.85 -3.55 8.93
C PRO A 193 -14.26 -4.05 9.23
N ALA A 194 -15.23 -3.57 8.45
CA ALA A 194 -16.49 -4.27 8.26
C ALA A 194 -16.35 -5.42 7.24
N ALA A 195 -17.42 -6.21 7.07
CA ALA A 195 -17.44 -7.27 6.06
C ALA A 195 -17.22 -6.69 4.65
N GLY A 196 -16.27 -7.26 3.91
CA GLY A 196 -15.89 -6.77 2.59
C GLY A 196 -14.84 -5.65 2.61
N GLU A 197 -14.25 -5.35 3.78
CA GLU A 197 -13.23 -4.32 3.92
C GLU A 197 -11.85 -4.90 4.27
N MET A 198 -10.83 -4.19 3.79
CA MET A 198 -9.43 -4.35 4.12
C MET A 198 -8.87 -3.06 4.70
N VAL A 199 -8.16 -3.16 5.83
CA VAL A 199 -7.54 -2.01 6.48
C VAL A 199 -6.04 -2.21 6.60
N LEU A 200 -5.29 -1.26 6.02
CA LEU A 200 -3.84 -1.19 6.12
C LEU A 200 -3.46 -0.23 7.25
N PHE A 201 -2.89 -0.74 8.32
CA PHE A 201 -2.41 0.05 9.46
C PHE A 201 -0.96 0.49 9.22
N ASP A 202 -0.73 1.78 8.95
CA ASP A 202 0.62 2.38 8.95
C ASP A 202 0.99 2.74 10.38
N ARG A 203 1.68 1.81 11.04
CA ARG A 203 1.68 1.63 12.50
C ARG A 203 0.31 1.27 13.06
N SER A 204 0.31 0.77 14.29
CA SER A 204 -0.85 0.15 14.91
C SER A 204 -0.84 0.34 16.43
N TRP A 205 -1.60 -0.49 17.14
CA TRP A 205 -1.52 -0.63 18.60
C TRP A 205 -0.11 -1.05 19.08
N TYR A 206 0.74 -1.57 18.20
CA TYR A 206 2.13 -1.87 18.53
C TYR A 206 3.02 -0.62 18.74
N ASN A 207 2.48 0.59 18.58
CA ASN A 207 3.16 1.81 19.04
C ASN A 207 3.59 1.71 20.51
N ARG A 208 2.76 1.10 21.37
CA ARG A 208 3.09 0.89 22.79
C ARG A 208 4.30 0.00 23.00
N ALA A 209 4.42 -1.07 22.22
CA ALA A 209 5.56 -1.98 22.28
C ALA A 209 6.85 -1.45 21.63
N GLY A 210 6.76 -0.35 20.89
CA GLY A 210 7.91 0.23 20.19
C GLY A 210 8.24 1.62 20.69
N VAL A 211 7.64 2.62 20.05
CA VAL A 211 7.98 4.03 20.29
C VAL A 211 7.63 4.47 21.70
N GLU A 212 6.47 4.10 22.25
CA GLU A 212 6.09 4.56 23.59
C GLU A 212 6.99 3.97 24.66
N ARG A 213 7.33 2.68 24.55
CA ARG A 213 8.29 2.01 25.45
C ARG A 213 9.66 2.67 25.46
N VAL A 214 10.25 2.87 24.27
CA VAL A 214 11.62 3.38 24.13
C VAL A 214 11.72 4.87 24.51
N MET A 215 10.63 5.61 24.35
CA MET A 215 10.62 7.06 24.54
C MET A 215 9.99 7.48 25.87
N GLY A 216 9.52 6.52 26.67
CA GLY A 216 8.90 6.78 27.96
C GLY A 216 7.54 7.48 27.86
N PHE A 217 6.78 7.21 26.81
CA PHE A 217 5.41 7.75 26.64
C PHE A 217 4.33 6.90 27.30
N CYS A 218 4.69 5.70 27.76
CA CYS A 218 3.87 4.88 28.62
C CYS A 218 4.68 4.46 29.86
N SER A 219 3.99 4.19 30.96
CA SER A 219 4.58 3.57 32.15
C SER A 219 4.95 2.10 31.89
N ASP A 220 5.79 1.53 32.76
CA ASP A 220 6.14 0.10 32.71
C ASP A 220 4.90 -0.78 32.90
N ASP A 221 3.98 -0.38 33.80
CA ASP A 221 2.72 -1.09 34.04
C ASP A 221 1.81 -1.09 32.81
N GLU A 222 1.69 0.06 32.12
CA GLU A 222 0.93 0.15 30.87
C GLU A 222 1.52 -0.70 29.74
N TYR A 223 2.85 -0.78 29.67
CA TYR A 223 3.55 -1.62 28.71
C TYR A 223 3.29 -3.10 28.98
N GLU A 224 3.45 -3.55 30.22
CA GLU A 224 3.21 -4.94 30.60
C GLU A 224 1.75 -5.34 30.41
N GLU A 225 0.81 -4.45 30.77
CA GLU A 225 -0.61 -4.66 30.52
C GLU A 225 -0.91 -4.80 29.02
N PHE A 226 -0.31 -3.95 28.19
CA PHE A 226 -0.45 -4.04 26.73
C PHE A 226 0.08 -5.36 26.19
N MET A 227 1.28 -5.78 26.62
CA MET A 227 1.91 -7.00 26.14
C MET A 227 1.12 -8.26 26.56
N ARG A 228 0.44 -8.21 27.71
CA ARG A 228 -0.52 -9.25 28.13
C ARG A 228 -1.81 -9.22 27.32
N SER A 229 -2.34 -8.03 27.04
CA SER A 229 -3.65 -7.84 26.42
C SER A 229 -3.64 -8.03 24.89
N VAL A 230 -2.57 -7.66 24.20
CA VAL A 230 -2.54 -7.64 22.73
C VAL A 230 -2.76 -9.01 22.08
N PRO A 231 -2.20 -10.14 22.57
CA PRO A 231 -2.47 -11.44 21.96
C PRO A 231 -3.94 -11.86 22.12
N LEU A 232 -4.55 -11.55 23.28
CA LEU A 232 -5.96 -11.82 23.55
C LEU A 232 -6.87 -10.94 22.68
N PHE A 233 -6.49 -9.68 22.49
CA PHE A 233 -7.20 -8.77 21.59
C PHE A 233 -7.21 -9.29 20.16
N GLU A 234 -6.06 -9.72 19.65
CA GLU A 234 -5.95 -10.29 18.31
C GLU A 234 -6.68 -11.63 18.17
N GLU A 235 -6.65 -12.46 19.21
CA GLU A 235 -7.42 -13.71 19.27
C GLU A 235 -8.93 -13.44 19.13
N MET A 236 -9.47 -12.44 19.83
CA MET A 236 -10.87 -12.04 19.69
C MET A 236 -11.21 -11.62 18.24
N LEU A 237 -10.32 -10.89 17.57
CA LEU A 237 -10.50 -10.48 16.18
C LEU A 237 -10.53 -11.68 15.23
N VAL A 238 -9.55 -12.58 15.39
CA VAL A 238 -9.44 -13.80 14.57
C VAL A 238 -10.64 -14.71 14.79
N ASN A 239 -11.07 -14.92 16.04
CA ASN A 239 -12.26 -15.71 16.37
C ASN A 239 -13.55 -15.09 15.82
N SER A 240 -13.59 -13.77 15.61
CA SER A 240 -14.67 -13.08 14.89
C SER A 240 -14.61 -13.26 13.36
N GLY A 241 -13.66 -14.03 12.83
CA GLY A 241 -13.45 -14.22 11.38
C GLY A 241 -12.69 -13.08 10.71
N THR A 242 -11.89 -12.32 11.47
CA THR A 242 -11.00 -11.30 10.91
C THR A 242 -9.65 -11.91 10.56
N VAL A 243 -9.20 -11.75 9.33
CA VAL A 243 -7.84 -12.11 8.93
C VAL A 243 -6.89 -11.02 9.44
N VAL A 244 -5.96 -11.39 10.31
CA VAL A 244 -4.96 -10.47 10.87
C VAL A 244 -3.57 -10.86 10.37
N LEU A 245 -2.92 -9.95 9.64
CA LEU A 245 -1.56 -10.13 9.12
C LEU A 245 -0.63 -9.06 9.66
N LYS A 246 0.50 -9.48 10.23
CA LYS A 246 1.45 -8.57 10.90
C LYS A 246 2.82 -8.64 10.23
N TYR A 247 3.28 -7.50 9.74
CA TYR A 247 4.57 -7.37 9.06
C TYR A 247 5.53 -6.48 9.83
N TRP A 248 6.72 -7.00 10.12
CA TRP A 248 7.83 -6.21 10.65
C TRP A 248 8.87 -5.95 9.57
N PHE A 249 9.06 -4.68 9.20
CA PHE A 249 10.06 -4.27 8.22
C PHE A 249 11.43 -4.12 8.88
N SER A 250 12.33 -5.05 8.58
CA SER A 250 13.70 -5.07 9.09
C SER A 250 14.64 -4.35 8.13
N VAL A 251 15.31 -3.31 8.63
CA VAL A 251 16.34 -2.56 7.89
C VAL A 251 17.62 -2.56 8.71
N SER A 252 18.77 -2.69 8.05
CA SER A 252 20.10 -2.58 8.67
C SER A 252 20.37 -1.15 9.15
N SER A 253 21.25 -0.99 10.14
CA SER A 253 21.67 0.32 10.66
C SER A 253 22.30 1.18 9.57
N GLU A 254 23.09 0.55 8.71
CA GLU A 254 23.81 1.19 7.62
C GLU A 254 22.81 1.75 6.59
N GLU A 255 21.84 0.94 6.17
CA GLU A 255 20.82 1.38 5.21
C GLU A 255 19.88 2.42 5.83
N GLN A 256 19.56 2.30 7.13
CA GLN A 256 18.79 3.32 7.82
C GLN A 256 19.50 4.69 7.76
N GLU A 257 20.80 4.72 8.05
CA GLU A 257 21.62 5.93 8.01
C GLU A 257 21.70 6.53 6.59
N VAL A 258 21.89 5.69 5.57
CA VAL A 258 21.85 6.10 4.15
C VAL A 258 20.52 6.76 3.81
N ARG A 259 19.40 6.21 4.30
CA ARG A 259 18.06 6.77 4.06
C ARG A 259 17.84 8.09 4.78
N PHE A 260 18.34 8.25 6.01
CA PHE A 260 18.27 9.51 6.75
C PHE A 260 19.03 10.62 6.02
N LYS A 261 20.30 10.37 5.64
CA LYS A 261 21.10 11.31 4.83
C LYS A 261 20.41 11.63 3.50
N GLY A 262 19.85 10.63 2.84
CA GLY A 262 19.12 10.80 1.58
C GLY A 262 17.79 11.57 1.69
N ARG A 263 17.21 11.68 2.89
CA ARG A 263 16.04 12.54 3.17
C ARG A 263 16.47 13.98 3.44
N LEU A 264 17.56 14.17 4.18
CA LEU A 264 18.12 15.50 4.46
C LEU A 264 18.53 16.24 3.17
N GLY A 265 19.13 15.51 2.21
CA GLY A 265 19.58 16.09 0.94
C GLY A 265 18.49 16.35 -0.11
N ARG A 266 17.20 16.11 0.17
CA ARG A 266 16.10 16.27 -0.81
C ARG A 266 14.95 17.07 -0.22
N SER A 267 14.70 18.26 -0.75
CA SER A 267 13.66 19.20 -0.27
C SER A 267 12.27 18.56 -0.15
N TRP A 268 11.82 17.85 -1.18
CA TRP A 268 10.49 17.20 -1.22
C TRP A 268 10.34 15.96 -0.31
N LYS A 269 11.41 15.52 0.37
CA LYS A 269 11.38 14.44 1.36
C LYS A 269 11.60 14.93 2.79
N ARG A 270 11.86 16.22 2.99
CA ARG A 270 12.17 16.81 4.29
C ARG A 270 11.03 16.68 5.29
N TRP A 271 9.79 16.77 4.82
CA TRP A 271 8.59 16.58 5.66
C TRP A 271 8.48 15.19 6.31
N LYS A 272 9.25 14.20 5.82
CA LYS A 272 9.31 12.84 6.38
C LYS A 272 10.32 12.69 7.53
N LEU A 273 10.87 13.79 8.03
CA LEU A 273 11.80 13.81 9.15
C LEU A 273 11.17 14.57 10.30
N SER A 274 10.88 13.86 11.38
CA SER A 274 10.52 14.44 12.67
C SER A 274 11.78 14.66 13.52
N PRO A 275 11.83 15.67 14.42
CA PRO A 275 12.83 15.73 15.49
C PRO A 275 12.95 14.41 16.26
N MET A 276 11.82 13.71 16.41
CA MET A 276 11.74 12.42 17.07
C MET A 276 12.50 11.31 16.31
N ASP A 277 12.48 11.34 14.98
CA ASP A 277 13.22 10.35 14.18
C ASP A 277 14.73 10.49 14.36
N LEU A 278 15.21 11.72 14.58
CA LEU A 278 16.63 12.00 14.83
C LEU A 278 17.05 11.53 16.22
N PHE A 279 16.18 11.69 17.22
CA PHE A 279 16.41 11.20 18.57
C PHE A 279 16.31 9.65 18.63
N ALA A 280 15.38 9.05 17.89
CA ALA A 280 15.25 7.61 17.77
C ALA A 280 16.52 6.93 17.23
N ARG A 281 17.33 7.66 16.44
CA ARG A 281 18.60 7.19 15.90
C ARG A 281 19.62 6.83 17.00
N SER A 282 19.71 7.61 18.08
CA SER A 282 20.66 7.33 19.17
C SER A 282 20.24 6.13 20.02
N LYS A 283 18.96 5.73 19.94
CA LYS A 283 18.36 4.64 20.72
C LYS A 283 18.24 3.32 19.96
N TRP A 284 19.14 3.06 19.00
CA TRP A 284 19.07 1.88 18.12
C TRP A 284 18.91 0.57 18.91
N SER A 285 19.74 0.38 19.95
CA SER A 285 19.76 -0.81 20.80
C SER A 285 18.49 -0.98 21.63
N GLU A 286 17.94 0.11 22.18
CA GLU A 286 16.67 0.09 22.92
C GLU A 286 15.52 -0.34 21.99
N TYR A 287 15.47 0.19 20.76
CA TYR A 287 14.51 -0.27 19.75
C TYR A 287 14.71 -1.72 19.31
N SER A 288 15.95 -2.21 19.28
CA SER A 288 16.23 -3.64 19.01
C SER A 288 15.65 -4.51 20.11
N ALA A 289 15.91 -4.17 21.38
CA ALA A 289 15.40 -4.91 22.53
C ALA A 289 13.86 -4.88 22.58
N ALA A 290 13.25 -3.71 22.39
CA ALA A 290 11.79 -3.58 22.34
C ALA A 290 11.16 -4.41 21.21
N ARG A 291 11.78 -4.44 20.02
CA ARG A 291 11.36 -5.31 18.93
C ARG A 291 11.40 -6.78 19.35
N ASP A 292 12.51 -7.24 19.91
CA ASP A 292 12.71 -8.65 20.24
C ASP A 292 11.73 -9.11 21.31
N ASP A 293 11.46 -8.28 22.32
CA ASP A 293 10.42 -8.55 23.32
C ASP A 293 9.02 -8.58 22.68
N MET A 294 8.69 -7.61 21.84
CA MET A 294 7.42 -7.57 21.10
C MET A 294 7.20 -8.83 20.25
N LEU A 295 8.18 -9.22 19.45
CA LEU A 295 8.07 -10.39 18.57
C LEU A 295 7.95 -11.68 19.38
N SER A 296 8.76 -11.86 20.43
CA SER A 296 8.75 -13.08 21.24
C SER A 296 7.44 -13.28 22.01
N ARG A 297 6.85 -12.21 22.55
CA ARG A 297 5.63 -12.30 23.37
C ARG A 297 4.34 -12.29 22.57
N THR A 298 4.36 -11.76 21.34
CA THR A 298 3.12 -11.52 20.57
C THR A 298 3.05 -12.26 19.23
N ALA A 299 4.07 -13.06 18.87
CA ALA A 299 3.99 -13.99 17.75
C ALA A 299 3.23 -15.27 18.18
N THR A 300 1.91 -15.24 18.10
CA THR A 300 1.08 -16.41 18.39
C THR A 300 0.91 -17.28 17.15
N LYS A 301 0.44 -18.52 17.32
CA LYS A 301 0.14 -19.42 16.20
C LYS A 301 -0.97 -18.90 15.28
N ILE A 302 -1.94 -18.19 15.86
CA ILE A 302 -3.11 -17.66 15.13
C ILE A 302 -2.86 -16.28 14.53
N SER A 303 -1.91 -15.50 15.08
CA SER A 303 -1.51 -14.17 14.59
C SER A 303 0.03 -14.07 14.62
N PRO A 304 0.72 -14.73 13.66
CA PRO A 304 2.18 -14.72 13.60
C PRO A 304 2.73 -13.37 13.12
N TRP A 305 4.01 -13.15 13.38
CA TRP A 305 4.77 -12.03 12.82
C TRP A 305 5.58 -12.47 11.61
N TRP A 306 5.51 -11.68 10.53
CA TRP A 306 6.30 -11.88 9.33
C TRP A 306 7.37 -10.79 9.20
N VAL A 307 8.64 -11.20 9.19
CA VAL A 307 9.76 -10.26 9.03
C VAL A 307 10.05 -10.06 7.55
N VAL A 308 9.99 -8.80 7.10
CA VAL A 308 10.28 -8.40 5.72
C VAL A 308 11.67 -7.77 5.65
N PRO A 309 12.65 -8.40 4.98
CA PRO A 309 13.95 -7.78 4.70
C PRO A 309 13.75 -6.55 3.83
N ALA A 310 14.05 -5.37 4.38
CA ALA A 310 13.63 -4.09 3.82
C ALA A 310 14.77 -3.22 3.30
N ASP A 311 16.02 -3.72 3.27
CA ASP A 311 17.19 -2.97 2.79
C ASP A 311 17.02 -2.58 1.31
N CYS A 312 16.59 -3.52 0.48
CA CYS A 312 16.15 -3.22 -0.88
C CYS A 312 14.64 -2.92 -0.90
N LYS A 313 14.28 -1.64 -1.05
CA LYS A 313 12.86 -1.21 -1.09
C LYS A 313 12.03 -1.91 -2.15
N LYS A 314 12.61 -2.16 -3.33
CA LYS A 314 11.92 -2.80 -4.45
C LYS A 314 11.58 -4.24 -4.12
N SER A 315 12.57 -5.01 -3.68
CA SER A 315 12.37 -6.40 -3.25
C SER A 315 11.42 -6.51 -2.06
N ALA A 316 11.52 -5.60 -1.08
CA ALA A 316 10.63 -5.58 0.09
C ALA A 316 9.16 -5.41 -0.30
N ARG A 317 8.87 -4.54 -1.29
CA ARG A 317 7.51 -4.35 -1.82
C ARG A 317 7.00 -5.62 -2.49
N LEU A 318 7.76 -6.16 -3.43
CA LEU A 318 7.35 -7.35 -4.17
C LEU A 318 7.10 -8.52 -3.22
N ASN A 319 8.06 -8.84 -2.35
CA ASN A 319 7.94 -9.95 -1.40
C ASN A 319 6.79 -9.77 -0.41
N CYS A 320 6.57 -8.55 0.11
CA CYS A 320 5.47 -8.31 1.04
C CYS A 320 4.11 -8.47 0.35
N ILE A 321 3.95 -7.95 -0.88
CA ILE A 321 2.70 -8.09 -1.64
C ILE A 321 2.48 -9.55 -2.03
N SER A 322 3.50 -10.24 -2.54
CA SER A 322 3.41 -11.67 -2.87
C SER A 322 3.04 -12.52 -1.66
N HIS A 323 3.65 -12.23 -0.50
CA HIS A 323 3.31 -12.93 0.74
C HIS A 323 1.87 -12.64 1.16
N LEU A 324 1.43 -11.38 1.13
CA LEU A 324 0.06 -10.99 1.44
C LEU A 324 -0.96 -11.76 0.59
N LEU A 325 -0.74 -11.82 -0.73
CA LEU A 325 -1.59 -12.58 -1.66
C LEU A 325 -1.61 -14.07 -1.31
N ALA A 326 -0.48 -14.65 -0.90
CA ALA A 326 -0.40 -16.07 -0.52
C ALA A 326 -1.05 -16.41 0.84
N GLN A 327 -1.34 -15.41 1.69
CA GLN A 327 -2.00 -15.65 2.99
C GLN A 327 -3.52 -15.78 2.88
N ILE A 328 -4.12 -15.33 1.78
CA ILE A 328 -5.56 -15.38 1.58
C ILE A 328 -5.80 -16.26 0.36
N ASP A 329 -6.52 -17.36 0.55
CA ASP A 329 -6.93 -18.20 -0.57
C ASP A 329 -8.11 -17.53 -1.29
N TYR A 330 -7.86 -16.95 -2.47
CA TYR A 330 -8.87 -16.26 -3.27
C TYR A 330 -9.05 -16.90 -4.64
N ASN A 331 -10.30 -16.91 -5.11
CA ASN A 331 -10.63 -17.36 -6.45
C ASN A 331 -10.90 -16.17 -7.35
N VAL A 332 -10.27 -16.16 -8.52
CA VAL A 332 -10.50 -15.15 -9.56
C VAL A 332 -11.92 -15.32 -10.09
N SER A 333 -12.71 -14.24 -10.04
CA SER A 333 -14.03 -14.19 -10.68
C SER A 333 -13.88 -13.98 -12.19
N GLU A 334 -14.60 -14.77 -12.97
CA GLU A 334 -14.87 -14.42 -14.36
C GLU A 334 -15.83 -13.23 -14.38
N TYR A 335 -15.46 -12.17 -15.09
CA TYR A 335 -16.35 -11.03 -15.31
C TYR A 335 -17.25 -11.32 -16.51
N ASP A 336 -18.54 -11.02 -16.37
CA ASP A 336 -19.44 -11.04 -17.52
C ASP A 336 -18.97 -10.06 -18.58
N LYS A 337 -19.10 -10.44 -19.85
CA LYS A 337 -18.77 -9.54 -20.96
C LYS A 337 -19.71 -8.34 -20.92
N ILE A 338 -19.16 -7.17 -20.61
CA ILE A 338 -19.89 -5.91 -20.68
C ILE A 338 -19.93 -5.51 -22.17
N VAL A 339 -21.14 -5.40 -22.72
CA VAL A 339 -21.36 -4.78 -24.03
C VAL A 339 -21.63 -3.30 -23.77
N LEU A 340 -20.80 -2.42 -24.34
CA LEU A 340 -21.05 -0.99 -24.30
C LEU A 340 -22.33 -0.70 -25.11
N PRO A 341 -23.36 -0.07 -24.51
CA PRO A 341 -24.54 0.32 -25.27
C PRO A 341 -24.16 1.32 -26.36
N GLU A 342 -24.92 1.33 -27.44
CA GLU A 342 -24.75 2.34 -28.50
C GLU A 342 -24.96 3.74 -27.92
N LEU A 343 -24.13 4.68 -28.34
CA LEU A 343 -24.25 6.09 -27.95
C LEU A 343 -25.55 6.67 -28.51
N ASP A 344 -26.28 7.43 -27.69
CA ASP A 344 -27.53 8.08 -28.09
C ASP A 344 -27.27 9.10 -29.22
N SER A 345 -28.09 9.05 -30.27
CA SER A 345 -27.99 9.96 -31.42
C SER A 345 -28.29 11.42 -31.06
N ALA A 346 -28.86 11.69 -29.89
CA ALA A 346 -29.08 13.04 -29.36
C ALA A 346 -27.77 13.78 -28.98
N LEU A 347 -26.62 13.10 -28.91
CA LEU A 347 -25.33 13.68 -28.51
C LEU A 347 -24.86 14.87 -29.36
N GLU A 348 -25.14 14.89 -30.66
CA GLU A 348 -24.72 16.02 -31.52
C GLU A 348 -25.40 17.34 -31.11
N THR A 349 -26.62 17.24 -30.58
CA THR A 349 -27.40 18.40 -30.12
C THR A 349 -26.88 18.89 -28.76
N GLU A 350 -26.50 17.95 -27.89
CA GLU A 350 -25.96 18.22 -26.56
C GLU A 350 -24.51 18.74 -26.60
N GLN A 351 -23.69 18.25 -27.54
CA GLN A 351 -22.33 18.73 -27.76
C GLN A 351 -22.28 20.20 -28.19
N ARG A 352 -23.21 20.64 -29.06
CA ARG A 352 -23.34 22.06 -29.47
C ARG A 352 -23.82 22.97 -28.33
N ALA A 353 -24.69 22.47 -27.45
CA ALA A 353 -25.12 23.20 -26.26
C ALA A 353 -23.97 23.36 -25.26
N ASN A 354 -23.19 22.31 -25.03
CA ASN A 354 -22.02 22.31 -24.16
C ASN A 354 -20.88 23.23 -24.64
N GLU A 355 -20.69 23.40 -25.95
CA GLU A 355 -19.73 24.39 -26.49
C GLU A 355 -20.12 25.84 -26.14
N THR A 356 -21.41 26.11 -25.98
CA THR A 356 -21.92 27.42 -25.62
C THR A 356 -21.72 27.69 -24.11
N GLU A 357 -22.00 26.71 -23.24
CA GLU A 357 -21.71 26.78 -21.78
C GLU A 357 -20.20 26.81 -21.45
N ARG A 358 -19.36 26.20 -22.29
CA ARG A 358 -17.89 26.26 -22.16
C ARG A 358 -17.33 27.68 -22.24
N ARG A 359 -18.05 28.63 -22.86
CA ARG A 359 -17.59 30.03 -22.98
C ARG A 359 -17.76 30.81 -21.68
N ASP A 360 -18.79 30.50 -20.90
CA ASP A 360 -19.09 31.19 -19.64
C ASP A 360 -18.48 30.48 -18.41
N THR A 361 -17.94 29.28 -18.60
CA THR A 361 -17.30 28.47 -17.56
C THR A 361 -15.78 28.61 -17.62
N LYS A 362 -15.13 28.84 -16.48
CA LYS A 362 -13.66 28.83 -16.40
C LYS A 362 -13.14 27.41 -16.58
N MET A 363 -12.60 27.13 -17.76
CA MET A 363 -11.94 25.86 -18.07
C MET A 363 -10.50 25.86 -17.53
N ILE A 364 -10.01 24.68 -17.13
CA ILE A 364 -8.60 24.50 -16.79
C ILE A 364 -7.81 24.59 -18.10
N PRO A 365 -6.77 25.44 -18.20
CA PRO A 365 -5.94 25.53 -19.39
C PRO A 365 -5.30 24.18 -19.70
N VAL A 366 -5.32 23.79 -20.97
CA VAL A 366 -4.72 22.55 -21.44
C VAL A 366 -3.23 22.80 -21.68
N ILE A 367 -2.40 22.46 -20.69
CA ILE A 367 -0.95 22.70 -20.72
C ILE A 367 -0.18 21.49 -21.25
N TYR A 368 -0.79 20.29 -21.17
CA TYR A 368 -0.20 19.04 -21.65
C TYR A 368 -1.08 18.47 -22.75
N ASN A 369 -0.64 18.62 -24.00
CA ASN A 369 -1.31 18.02 -25.16
C ASN A 369 -0.55 16.79 -25.63
N PHE A 370 -1.30 15.92 -26.29
CA PHE A 370 -0.79 14.76 -27.01
C PHE A 370 -1.18 14.93 -28.46
N ASP A 371 -0.22 14.76 -29.38
CA ASP A 371 -0.55 14.62 -30.79
C ASP A 371 -1.25 13.26 -31.05
N GLU A 372 -1.74 13.05 -32.26
CA GLU A 372 -2.39 11.79 -32.67
C GLU A 372 -1.47 10.55 -32.54
N GLU A 373 -0.16 10.78 -32.44
CA GLU A 373 0.87 9.76 -32.26
C GLU A 373 1.22 9.53 -30.77
N GLY A 374 0.60 10.28 -29.85
CA GLY A 374 0.80 10.18 -28.40
C GLY A 374 2.05 10.86 -27.87
N ASN A 375 2.73 11.70 -28.68
CA ASN A 375 3.87 12.49 -28.22
C ASN A 375 3.41 13.72 -27.45
N HIS A 376 4.12 14.04 -26.38
CA HIS A 376 3.88 15.27 -25.62
C HIS A 376 4.22 16.51 -26.44
N THR A 377 3.22 17.37 -26.65
CA THR A 377 3.41 18.72 -27.19
C THR A 377 3.19 19.73 -26.07
N TRP A 378 4.18 20.60 -25.88
CA TRP A 378 4.09 21.75 -24.98
C TRP A 378 3.51 22.93 -25.77
N ASP A 379 2.52 23.59 -25.20
CA ASP A 379 1.98 24.81 -25.79
C ASP A 379 2.91 25.99 -25.49
N GLU A 380 3.70 26.39 -26.48
CA GLU A 380 4.67 27.50 -26.40
C GLU A 380 3.97 28.87 -26.23
N SER A 381 2.65 28.97 -26.45
CA SER A 381 1.92 30.24 -26.32
C SER A 381 1.73 30.71 -24.87
N ILE A 382 1.94 29.80 -23.89
CA ILE A 382 1.80 30.09 -22.46
C ILE A 382 3.01 30.89 -21.92
N ASP A 383 4.21 30.68 -22.48
CA ASP A 383 5.42 31.43 -22.10
C ASP A 383 5.38 32.90 -22.58
N ALA A 384 4.55 33.21 -23.58
CA ALA A 384 4.39 34.57 -24.12
C ALA A 384 3.47 35.47 -23.27
N ALA A 385 2.78 34.92 -22.26
CA ALA A 385 1.86 35.67 -21.40
C ALA A 385 2.54 36.24 -20.14
N ASP A 386 3.76 35.79 -19.81
CA ASP A 386 4.52 36.19 -18.61
C ASP A 386 5.78 37.02 -18.95
N SER A 387 5.92 37.55 -20.19
CA SER A 387 7.03 38.41 -20.62
C SER A 387 6.68 39.90 -20.69
#